data_AF-A0A7C8YS72-F1
#
_entry.id   AF-A0A7C8YS72-F1
#
_cell.length_a   1.000
_cell.length_b   1.000
_cell.length_c   1.000
_cell.angle_alpha   90.00
_cell.angle_beta   90.00
_cell.angle_gamma   90.00
#
_symmetry.space_group_name_H-M   'P 1'
#
loop_
_entity.id
_entity.type
_entity.pdbx_description
1 polymer ?
#
loop_
_entity_poly.entity_id
_entity_poly.type
_entity_poly.pdbx_seq_one_letter_code
_entity_poly.pdbx_strand_id
1 'polypeptide(L)'
;DRAGLIHGASWIRVPYPFQWGRPTLNIADGFAMMAAAFVALVESTGSLISVARFASATPMPPSVVGRGVFWLGVSNFLNGAFGAICGATTSVENAGLMGLNQIGSRRIAQFSAFFMLFFSILGKFGAFLASIPLPIFAAVYCV
;
A
#
# COMPACT_ATOMS: atom_id res chain seq x y z
N ASP A 1 10.27 -3.06 26.76
CA ASP A 1 11.11 -2.36 25.77
C ASP A 1 12.58 -2.53 26.18
N ARG A 2 13.35 -3.40 25.52
CA ARG A 2 14.82 -3.49 25.70
C ARG A 2 15.57 -2.70 24.62
N ALA A 3 14.86 -2.15 23.63
CA ALA A 3 15.42 -1.48 22.45
C ALA A 3 15.24 0.06 22.49
N GLY A 4 14.45 0.60 23.42
CA GLY A 4 14.24 2.04 23.62
C GLY A 4 13.42 2.72 22.51
N LEU A 5 12.85 1.95 21.58
CA LEU A 5 12.17 2.46 20.38
C LEU A 5 10.92 3.26 20.73
N ILE A 6 10.20 2.90 21.79
CA ILE A 6 8.95 3.56 22.19
C ILE A 6 9.25 4.86 22.97
N HIS A 7 10.32 4.88 23.75
CA HIS A 7 10.76 6.06 24.50
C HIS A 7 11.46 7.10 23.61
N GLY A 8 12.19 6.67 22.58
CA GLY A 8 12.88 7.55 21.63
C GLY A 8 12.03 8.09 20.48
N ALA A 9 10.82 7.54 20.26
CA ALA A 9 9.95 7.97 19.18
C ALA A 9 9.19 9.26 19.53
N SER A 10 9.22 10.23 18.61
CA SER A 10 8.37 11.42 18.71
C SER A 10 6.89 11.02 18.64
N TRP A 11 6.05 11.73 19.40
CA TRP A 11 4.60 11.52 19.38
C TRP A 11 4.00 11.79 17.99
N ILE A 12 4.53 12.81 17.30
CA ILE A 12 4.13 13.23 15.97
C ILE A 12 5.36 13.14 15.07
N ARG A 13 5.26 12.40 13.97
CA ARG A 13 6.27 12.33 12.91
C ARG A 13 5.59 12.48 11.57
N VAL A 14 5.83 13.60 10.90
CA VAL A 14 5.34 13.82 9.54
C VAL A 14 6.41 13.35 8.56
N PRO A 15 6.13 12.35 7.70
CA PRO A 15 7.09 11.94 6.68
C PRO A 15 7.23 13.06 5.65
N TYR A 16 8.47 13.44 5.35
CA TYR A 16 8.77 14.41 4.30
C TYR A 16 9.35 13.69 3.07
N PRO A 17 9.04 14.15 1.85
CA PRO A 17 9.60 13.55 0.65
C PRO A 17 11.13 13.63 0.68
N PHE A 18 11.79 12.58 0.20
CA PHE A 18 13.25 12.43 0.16
C PHE A 18 13.95 12.42 1.53
N GLN A 19 13.26 12.04 2.61
CA GLN A 19 13.89 11.98 3.95
C GLN A 19 15.05 10.98 4.07
N TRP A 20 15.16 10.02 3.16
CA TRP A 20 16.22 9.00 3.14
C TRP A 20 17.37 9.31 2.17
N GLY A 21 17.37 10.50 1.55
CA GLY A 21 18.42 10.91 0.62
C GLY A 21 17.92 11.17 -0.80
N ARG A 22 18.87 11.51 -1.68
CA ARG A 22 18.59 11.79 -3.10
C ARG A 22 18.38 10.47 -3.86
N PRO A 23 17.50 10.44 -4.88
CA PRO A 23 17.28 9.24 -5.67
C PRO A 23 18.55 8.85 -6.41
N THR A 24 19.05 7.65 -6.12
CA THR A 24 20.16 7.03 -6.86
C THR A 24 19.59 6.05 -7.87
N LEU A 25 19.95 6.20 -9.14
CA LEU A 25 19.49 5.31 -10.20
C LEU A 25 20.60 4.30 -10.51
N ASN A 26 20.36 3.05 -10.12
CA ASN A 26 21.16 1.91 -10.55
C ASN A 26 20.37 1.15 -11.62
N ILE A 27 21.01 0.88 -12.76
CA ILE A 27 20.37 0.28 -13.93
C ILE A 27 19.91 -1.15 -13.62
N ALA A 28 20.71 -1.92 -12.88
CA ALA A 28 20.37 -3.29 -12.49
C ALA A 28 19.13 -3.34 -11.59
N ASP A 29 19.11 -2.49 -10.56
CA ASP A 29 17.97 -2.39 -9.63
C ASP A 29 16.73 -1.83 -10.34
N GLY A 30 16.93 -0.92 -11.29
CA GLY A 30 15.86 -0.38 -12.14
C GLY A 30 15.16 -1.47 -12.95
N PHE A 31 15.91 -2.40 -13.56
CA PHE A 31 15.31 -3.51 -14.33
C PHE A 31 14.53 -4.49 -13.43
N ALA A 32 15.07 -4.80 -12.24
CA ALA A 32 14.37 -5.61 -11.25
C ALA A 32 13.06 -4.95 -10.80
N MET A 33 13.07 -3.64 -10.55
CA MET A 33 11.88 -2.88 -10.18
C MET A 33 10.87 -2.76 -11.32
N MET A 34 11.31 -2.71 -12.57
CA MET A 34 10.41 -2.75 -13.74
C MET A 34 9.67 -4.09 -13.82
N ALA A 35 10.36 -5.21 -13.59
CA ALA A 35 9.73 -6.52 -13.55
C ALA A 35 8.71 -6.62 -12.40
N ALA A 36 9.06 -6.14 -11.20
CA ALA A 36 8.15 -6.10 -10.06
C ALA A 36 6.91 -5.22 -10.33
N ALA A 37 7.09 -4.05 -10.95
CA ALA A 37 5.99 -3.17 -11.34
C ALA A 37 5.07 -3.81 -12.39
N PHE A 38 5.62 -4.60 -13.31
CA PHE A 38 4.82 -5.34 -14.29
C PHE A 38 3.96 -6.42 -13.61
N VAL A 39 4.53 -7.19 -12.68
CA VAL A 39 3.77 -8.17 -11.88
C VAL A 39 2.65 -7.48 -11.10
N ALA A 40 2.95 -6.37 -10.42
CA ALA A 40 1.96 -5.58 -9.68
C ALA A 40 0.84 -5.03 -10.58
N LEU A 41 1.16 -4.67 -11.83
CA LEU A 41 0.18 -4.20 -12.82
C LEU A 41 -0.77 -5.33 -13.24
N VAL A 42 -0.25 -6.53 -13.51
CA VAL A 42 -1.05 -7.71 -13.86
C VAL A 42 -1.97 -8.10 -12.70
N GLU A 43 -1.42 -8.20 -11.49
CA GLU A 43 -2.15 -8.52 -10.27
C GLU A 43 -3.25 -7.48 -9.97
N SER A 44 -2.92 -6.19 -10.07
CA SER A 44 -3.86 -5.10 -9.84
C SER A 44 -4.99 -5.09 -10.87
N THR A 45 -4.69 -5.38 -12.14
CA THR A 45 -5.72 -5.46 -13.19
C THR A 45 -6.70 -6.60 -12.90
N GLY A 46 -6.18 -7.78 -12.51
CA GLY A 46 -7.02 -8.91 -12.09
C GLY A 46 -7.89 -8.56 -10.87
N SER A 47 -7.30 -7.90 -9.88
CA SER A 47 -7.99 -7.47 -8.67
C SER A 47 -9.11 -6.47 -8.96
N LEU A 48 -8.90 -5.51 -9.86
CA LEU A 48 -9.94 -4.56 -10.28
C LEU A 48 -11.14 -5.27 -10.92
N ILE A 49 -10.89 -6.30 -11.75
CA ILE A 49 -11.95 -7.10 -12.38
C ILE A 49 -12.72 -7.89 -11.32
N SER A 50 -12.03 -8.51 -10.36
CA SER A 50 -12.65 -9.22 -9.25
C SER A 50 -13.50 -8.31 -8.37
N VAL A 51 -12.98 -7.14 -8.00
CA VAL A 51 -13.69 -6.12 -7.22
C VAL A 51 -14.93 -5.62 -7.95
N ALA A 52 -14.85 -5.37 -9.27
CA ALA A 52 -16.01 -4.97 -10.05
C ALA A 52 -17.13 -6.03 -10.03
N ARG A 53 -16.76 -7.32 -10.06
CA ARG A 53 -17.71 -8.43 -9.93
C ARG A 53 -18.31 -8.53 -8.53
N PHE A 54 -17.49 -8.45 -7.49
CA PHE A 54 -17.95 -8.52 -6.09
C PHE A 54 -18.82 -7.32 -5.69
N ALA A 55 -18.54 -6.13 -6.24
CA ALA A 55 -19.35 -4.95 -6.03
C ALA A 55 -20.64 -4.94 -6.88
N SER A 56 -20.90 -5.99 -7.68
CA SER A 56 -22.01 -6.05 -8.64
C SER A 56 -22.09 -4.81 -9.55
N ALA A 57 -20.93 -4.25 -9.90
CA ALA A 57 -20.82 -3.07 -10.74
C ALA A 57 -20.97 -3.45 -12.23
N THR A 58 -21.32 -2.47 -13.06
CA THR A 58 -21.34 -2.65 -14.52
C THR A 58 -19.97 -3.11 -15.02
N PRO A 59 -19.91 -3.95 -16.09
CA PRO A 59 -18.66 -4.36 -16.71
C PRO A 59 -17.74 -3.16 -16.95
N MET A 60 -16.50 -3.23 -16.45
CA MET A 60 -15.60 -2.08 -16.50
C MET A 60 -15.27 -1.74 -17.96
N PRO A 61 -15.54 -0.50 -18.41
CA PRO A 61 -15.07 -0.06 -19.72
C PRO A 61 -13.53 0.07 -19.71
N PRO A 62 -12.85 -0.10 -20.86
CA PRO A 62 -11.38 0.00 -20.95
C PRO A 62 -10.80 1.30 -20.39
N SER A 63 -11.55 2.40 -20.50
CA SER A 63 -11.16 3.71 -19.96
C SER A 63 -11.05 3.75 -18.43
N VAL A 64 -11.85 2.96 -17.70
CA VAL A 64 -11.79 2.89 -16.24
C VAL A 64 -10.58 2.09 -15.78
N VAL A 65 -10.26 0.99 -16.47
CA VAL A 65 -9.06 0.19 -16.19
C VAL A 65 -7.80 1.02 -16.45
N GLY A 66 -7.73 1.74 -17.58
CA GLY A 66 -6.61 2.64 -17.87
C GLY A 66 -6.42 3.72 -16.81
N ARG A 67 -7.51 4.30 -16.29
CA ARG A 67 -7.43 5.25 -15.17
C ARG A 67 -6.95 4.60 -13.87
N GLY A 68 -7.37 3.37 -13.58
CA GLY A 68 -6.90 2.61 -12.42
C GLY A 68 -5.39 2.35 -12.47
N VAL A 69 -4.90 1.91 -13.63
CA VAL A 69 -3.46 1.69 -13.87
C VAL A 69 -2.67 3.00 -13.77
N PHE A 70 -3.21 4.10 -14.28
CA PHE A 70 -2.58 5.42 -14.13
C PHE A 70 -2.42 5.80 -12.65
N TRP A 71 -3.48 5.65 -11.84
CA TRP A 71 -3.42 5.94 -10.40
C TRP A 71 -2.46 5.01 -9.64
N LEU A 72 -2.34 3.75 -10.06
CA LEU A 72 -1.34 2.83 -9.52
C LEU A 72 0.09 3.37 -9.76
N GLY A 73 0.38 3.82 -10.98
CA GLY A 73 1.68 4.42 -11.32
C GLY A 73 1.99 5.69 -10.52
N VAL A 74 1.01 6.58 -10.38
CA VAL A 74 1.13 7.79 -9.55
C VAL A 74 1.39 7.43 -8.09
N SER A 75 0.69 6.43 -7.55
CA SER A 75 0.91 5.93 -6.20
C SER A 75 2.33 5.38 -6.02
N ASN A 76 2.82 4.58 -6.98
CA ASN A 76 4.16 4.01 -6.91
C ASN A 76 5.26 5.08 -6.99
N PHE A 77 5.03 6.14 -7.77
CA PHE A 77 5.94 7.30 -7.83
C PHE A 77 5.99 8.05 -6.49
N LEU A 78 4.83 8.34 -5.90
CA LEU A 78 4.76 8.98 -4.57
C LEU A 78 5.41 8.10 -3.50
N ASN A 79 5.14 6.80 -3.54
CA ASN A 79 5.72 5.82 -2.64
C ASN A 79 7.27 5.82 -2.69
N GLY A 80 7.86 5.90 -3.90
CA GLY A 80 9.30 6.07 -4.07
C GLY A 80 9.82 7.42 -3.56
N ALA A 81 9.10 8.52 -3.78
CA ALA A 81 9.49 9.85 -3.28
C ALA A 81 9.46 9.93 -1.74
N PHE A 82 8.47 9.28 -1.12
CA PHE A 82 8.38 9.05 0.32
C PHE A 82 9.12 7.77 0.75
N GLY A 83 10.13 7.32 -0.01
CA GLY A 83 11.13 6.30 0.37
C GLY A 83 10.59 5.01 0.96
N ALA A 84 9.39 4.60 0.56
CA ALA A 84 8.85 3.30 0.90
C ALA A 84 9.58 2.20 0.12
N ILE A 85 9.84 1.09 0.82
CA ILE A 85 10.72 0.01 0.34
C ILE A 85 9.98 -0.92 -0.63
N CYS A 86 8.66 -1.02 -0.51
CA CYS A 86 7.80 -1.87 -1.33
C CYS A 86 6.90 -1.01 -2.21
N GLY A 87 6.71 -1.39 -3.48
CA GLY A 87 5.80 -0.69 -4.40
C GLY A 87 4.33 -0.79 -3.99
N ALA A 88 3.51 0.13 -4.49
CA ALA A 88 2.07 0.10 -4.25
C ALA A 88 1.39 -0.91 -5.21
N THR A 89 0.50 -1.76 -4.68
CA THR A 89 -0.37 -2.67 -5.44
C THR A 89 -1.81 -2.60 -4.93
N THR A 90 -2.76 -3.12 -5.71
CA THR A 90 -4.14 -3.26 -5.25
C THR A 90 -4.23 -4.38 -4.22
N SER A 91 -4.78 -4.11 -3.03
CA SER A 91 -4.89 -5.12 -1.97
C SER A 91 -5.90 -6.22 -2.33
N VAL A 92 -5.38 -7.43 -2.53
CA VAL A 92 -6.18 -8.65 -2.76
C VAL A 92 -6.99 -9.02 -1.52
N GLU A 93 -6.46 -8.77 -0.32
CA GLU A 93 -7.15 -8.99 0.96
C GLU A 93 -8.43 -8.14 1.05
N ASN A 94 -8.34 -6.85 0.68
CA ASN A 94 -9.49 -5.96 0.67
C ASN A 94 -10.50 -6.35 -0.42
N ALA A 95 -10.03 -6.84 -1.57
CA ALA A 95 -10.90 -7.37 -2.62
C ALA A 95 -11.66 -8.63 -2.15
N GLY A 96 -10.98 -9.54 -1.44
CA GLY A 96 -11.57 -10.73 -0.84
C GLY A 96 -12.60 -10.38 0.25
N LEU A 97 -12.26 -9.44 1.13
CA LEU A 97 -13.18 -8.94 2.16
C LEU A 97 -14.43 -8.32 1.56
N MET A 98 -14.30 -7.60 0.43
CA MET A 98 -15.46 -7.08 -0.31
C MET A 98 -16.31 -8.21 -0.90
N GLY A 99 -15.70 -9.31 -1.35
CA GLY A 99 -16.40 -10.51 -1.77
C GLY A 99 -17.22 -11.16 -0.64
N LEU A 100 -16.75 -11.11 0.60
CA LEU A 100 -17.46 -11.64 1.76
C LEU A 100 -18.58 -10.71 2.25
N ASN A 101 -18.26 -9.43 2.41
CA ASN A 101 -19.21 -8.46 2.98
C ASN A 101 -20.22 -7.94 1.94
N GLN A 102 -19.92 -8.06 0.65
CA GLN A 102 -20.74 -7.54 -0.46
C GLN A 102 -20.99 -6.03 -0.38
N ILE A 103 -20.10 -5.28 0.30
CA ILE A 103 -20.23 -3.82 0.45
C ILE A 103 -19.19 -3.11 -0.44
N GLY A 104 -19.62 -2.70 -1.64
CA GLY A 104 -18.81 -1.94 -2.61
C GLY A 104 -18.79 -0.42 -2.41
N SER A 105 -18.94 0.07 -1.17
CA SER A 105 -19.08 1.51 -0.91
C SER A 105 -17.74 2.25 -0.91
N ARG A 106 -17.62 3.30 -1.74
CA ARG A 106 -16.43 4.17 -1.80
C ARG A 106 -16.14 4.89 -0.48
N ARG A 107 -17.17 5.14 0.34
CA ARG A 107 -17.01 5.86 1.63
C ARG A 107 -16.14 5.07 2.61
N ILE A 108 -16.26 3.74 2.61
CA ILE A 108 -15.47 2.87 3.50
C ILE A 108 -13.99 2.99 3.17
N ALA A 109 -13.64 2.97 1.87
CA ALA A 109 -12.27 3.16 1.43
C ALA A 109 -11.72 4.55 1.82
N GLN A 110 -12.54 5.61 1.72
CA GLN A 110 -12.15 6.97 2.11
C GLN A 110 -11.89 7.09 3.62
N PHE A 111 -12.77 6.52 4.46
CA PHE A 111 -12.56 6.48 5.91
C PHE A 111 -11.32 5.67 6.28
N SER A 112 -11.11 4.51 5.64
CA SER A 112 -9.90 3.70 5.85
C SER A 112 -8.62 4.48 5.51
N ALA A 113 -8.59 5.16 4.36
CA ALA A 113 -7.46 6.00 3.96
C ALA A 113 -7.21 7.14 4.96
N PHE A 114 -8.26 7.77 5.48
CA PHE A 114 -8.12 8.80 6.51
C PHE A 114 -7.51 8.24 7.80
N PHE A 115 -7.97 7.08 8.26
CA PHE A 115 -7.39 6.41 9.43
C PHE A 115 -5.92 6.02 9.21
N MET A 116 -5.58 5.50 8.03
CA MET A 116 -4.19 5.18 7.69
C MET A 116 -3.28 6.42 7.74
N LEU A 117 -3.73 7.55 7.18
CA LEU A 117 -3.00 8.82 7.26
C LEU A 117 -2.87 9.32 8.70
N PHE A 118 -3.95 9.26 9.49
CA PHE A 118 -3.94 9.66 10.89
C PHE A 118 -2.94 8.84 11.73
N PHE A 119 -2.96 7.52 11.59
CA PHE A 119 -2.02 6.64 12.30
C PHE A 119 -0.59 6.75 11.78
N SER A 120 -0.38 7.09 10.52
CA SER A 120 0.96 7.34 9.96
C SER A 120 1.67 8.51 10.65
N ILE A 121 0.92 9.53 11.08
CA ILE A 121 1.47 10.71 11.78
C ILE A 121 1.87 10.37 13.23
N LEU A 122 1.26 9.36 13.84
CA LEU A 122 1.52 8.94 15.22
C LEU A 122 2.80 8.11 15.29
N GLY A 123 3.94 8.77 15.50
CA GLY A 123 5.27 8.14 15.49
C GLY A 123 5.43 7.00 16.51
N LYS A 124 4.75 7.10 17.66
CA LYS A 124 4.72 6.02 18.67
C LYS A 124 3.95 4.79 18.22
N PHE A 125 2.89 4.96 17.44
CA PHE A 125 2.15 3.84 16.86
C PHE A 125 3.04 3.11 15.83
N GLY A 126 3.77 3.87 15.01
CA GLY A 126 4.81 3.31 14.13
C GLY A 126 5.90 2.56 14.90
N ALA A 127 6.39 3.11 16.02
CA ALA A 127 7.40 2.45 16.86
C ALA A 127 6.88 1.18 17.53
N PHE A 128 5.60 1.15 17.92
CA PHE A 128 4.95 -0.05 18.43
C PHE A 128 4.89 -1.14 17.35
N LEU A 129 4.44 -0.81 16.13
CA LEU A 129 4.41 -1.77 15.02
C LEU A 129 5.81 -2.28 14.66
N ALA A 130 6.83 -1.42 14.69
CA ALA A 130 8.22 -1.80 14.46
C ALA A 130 8.79 -2.72 15.56
N SER A 131 8.17 -2.75 16.74
CA SER A 131 8.58 -3.64 17.84
C SER A 131 8.03 -5.07 17.70
N ILE A 132 7.08 -5.30 16.78
CA ILE A 132 6.50 -6.62 16.54
C ILE A 132 7.52 -7.48 15.78
N PRO A 133 7.87 -8.69 16.28
CA PRO A 133 8.78 -9.59 15.60
C PRO A 133 8.29 -9.99 14.20
N LEU A 134 9.21 -9.98 13.22
CA LEU A 134 8.96 -10.42 11.84
C LEU A 134 8.32 -11.82 11.72
N PRO A 135 8.65 -12.84 12.55
CA PRO A 135 8.00 -14.15 12.47
C PRO A 135 6.49 -14.11 12.73
N ILE A 136 6.02 -13.22 13.61
CA ILE A 136 4.59 -13.06 13.91
C ILE A 136 3.89 -12.42 12.71
N PHE A 137 4.51 -11.39 12.12
CA PHE A 137 3.99 -10.74 10.93
C PHE A 137 3.90 -11.72 9.75
N ALA A 138 4.96 -12.51 9.50
CA ALA A 138 4.97 -13.51 8.45
C ALA A 138 3.92 -14.61 8.67
N ALA A 139 3.72 -15.05 9.91
CA ALA A 139 2.71 -16.07 10.24
C ALA A 139 1.27 -15.60 9.96
N VAL A 140 0.96 -14.32 10.20
CA VAL A 140 -0.38 -13.75 9.90
C VAL A 140 -0.61 -13.63 8.39
N TYR A 141 0.42 -13.28 7.61
CA TYR A 141 0.32 -13.18 6.14
C TYR A 141 0.34 -14.52 5.41
N CYS A 142 0.83 -15.59 6.03
CA CYS A 142 0.86 -16.94 5.45
C CYS A 142 -0.47 -17.72 5.58
N VAL A 143 -1.45 -17.19 6.32
CA VAL A 143 -2.79 -17.77 6.50
C VAL A 143 -3.79 -17.02 5.63
#